data_AF-Q9UIL5-F1
#
_entry.id   AF-Q9UIL5-F1
#
_cell.length_a   1.000
_cell.length_b   1.000
_cell.length_c   1.000
_cell.angle_alpha   90.00
_cell.angle_beta   90.00
_cell.angle_gamma   90.00
#
_symmetry.space_group_name_H-M   'P 1'
#
loop_
_entity.id
_entity.type
_entity.pdbx_description
1 polymer ?
#
loop_
_entity_poly.entity_id
_entity_poly.type
_entity_poly.pdbx_seq_one_letter_code
_entity_poly.pdbx_strand_id
1 'polypeptide(L)'
;GDWYSDNEMPPEALSQGCKDIAYQLMHNIRDIDVIMGGGRKYMYPKNKTDVEYESDEKARGTRLDGLDLVDTWKSFKPRHKHSHFIWNRTELLTLDPHNVDYLLGLFEPGDMQYELNRNNVTDPSLSEMVVVAIQILRKNPKGFFLLVEGGRIDHGHHEGKAKQALHEAVEMDRAIGQAGSLTSSEDTLTVVTADHSHVFTFGGYTPRGNSIFGLAPMLSDTDKKPFTAILYGNGPGYKVVGGERENVSMVDYAHNNYQAQSAVPLRHETHGGEDVAVFSKGPMAHLLHGVHEQNYVPHVMAYAACIGANLGHCAPASSAGSLAAGPLLLALALYPLSVLF
;
A
#
# COMPACT_ATOMS: atom_id res chain seq x y z
N GLY A 1 -9.16 1.20 15.15
CA GLY A 1 -9.37 -0.13 14.59
C GLY A 1 -8.07 -0.86 14.72
N ASP A 2 -7.64 -1.12 15.96
CA ASP A 2 -6.20 -1.23 16.26
C ASP A 2 -5.84 -2.59 16.85
N TRP A 3 -6.64 -3.62 16.54
CA TRP A 3 -6.50 -4.97 17.10
C TRP A 3 -5.42 -5.77 16.36
N TYR A 4 -4.19 -5.25 16.31
CA TYR A 4 -3.06 -5.90 15.64
C TYR A 4 -2.69 -7.22 16.30
N SER A 5 -2.61 -7.22 17.64
CA SER A 5 -2.49 -8.39 18.50
C SER A 5 -3.58 -8.39 19.58
N ASP A 6 -3.67 -9.47 20.34
CA ASP A 6 -4.62 -9.61 21.45
C ASP A 6 -4.41 -8.55 22.56
N ASN A 7 -3.20 -7.99 22.66
CA ASN A 7 -2.86 -6.93 23.61
C ASN A 7 -3.62 -5.61 23.39
N GLU A 8 -4.04 -5.32 22.16
CA GLU A 8 -4.79 -4.11 21.83
C GLU A 8 -6.32 -4.33 21.89
N MET A 9 -6.77 -5.55 22.15
CA MET A 9 -8.19 -5.89 22.14
C MET A 9 -8.85 -5.62 23.50
N PRO A 10 -10.04 -5.01 23.53
CA PRO A 10 -10.80 -4.85 24.77
C PRO A 10 -11.26 -6.22 25.30
N PRO A 11 -11.32 -6.42 26.63
CA PRO A 11 -11.73 -7.69 27.23
C PRO A 11 -13.07 -8.22 26.73
N GLU A 12 -14.01 -7.32 26.44
CA GLU A 12 -15.34 -7.67 25.92
C GLU A 12 -15.22 -8.36 24.55
N ALA A 13 -14.39 -7.84 23.64
CA ALA A 13 -14.18 -8.42 22.31
C ALA A 13 -13.52 -9.81 22.39
N LEU A 14 -12.51 -9.95 23.26
CA LEU A 14 -11.87 -11.25 23.52
C LEU A 14 -12.88 -12.27 24.05
N SER A 15 -13.75 -11.86 24.98
CA SER A 15 -14.79 -12.72 25.57
C SER A 15 -15.85 -13.15 24.56
N GLN A 16 -16.14 -12.31 23.56
CA GLN A 16 -17.07 -12.58 22.47
C GLN A 16 -16.45 -13.41 21.33
N GLY A 17 -15.16 -13.77 21.46
CA GLY A 17 -14.46 -14.61 20.49
C GLY A 17 -13.93 -13.86 19.27
N CYS A 18 -13.92 -12.52 19.28
CA CYS A 18 -13.18 -11.76 18.27
C CYS A 18 -11.69 -12.15 18.31
N LYS A 19 -11.04 -12.08 17.15
CA LYS A 19 -9.62 -12.41 16.98
C LYS A 19 -8.85 -11.22 16.43
N ASP A 20 -7.64 -11.03 16.92
CA ASP A 20 -6.71 -10.02 16.44
C ASP A 20 -6.28 -10.28 14.99
N ILE A 21 -5.82 -9.24 14.31
CA ILE A 21 -5.45 -9.28 12.89
C ILE A 21 -4.31 -10.27 12.65
N ALA A 22 -3.28 -10.29 13.51
CA ALA A 22 -2.16 -11.24 13.38
C ALA A 22 -2.65 -12.69 13.51
N TYR A 23 -3.55 -12.96 14.47
CA TYR A 23 -4.20 -14.27 14.60
C TYR A 23 -4.97 -14.64 13.34
N GLN A 24 -5.81 -13.74 12.81
CA GLN A 24 -6.60 -13.99 11.60
C GLN A 24 -5.70 -14.28 10.39
N LEU A 25 -4.61 -13.52 10.21
CA LEU A 25 -3.65 -13.71 9.13
C LEU A 25 -3.03 -15.11 9.17
N MET A 26 -2.64 -15.60 10.35
CA MET A 26 -1.96 -16.90 10.48
C MET A 26 -2.92 -18.09 10.62
N HIS A 27 -4.13 -17.90 11.16
CA HIS A 27 -5.09 -18.98 11.40
C HIS A 27 -6.22 -19.08 10.39
N ASN A 28 -6.79 -17.95 9.94
CA ASN A 28 -7.99 -17.94 9.12
C ASN A 28 -7.65 -17.96 7.62
N ILE A 29 -6.53 -17.35 7.23
CA ILE A 29 -6.12 -17.19 5.83
C ILE A 29 -4.84 -17.97 5.56
N ARG A 30 -4.91 -19.29 5.77
CA ARG A 30 -3.74 -20.19 5.73
C ARG A 30 -3.14 -20.36 4.34
N ASP A 31 -3.89 -20.03 3.30
CA ASP A 31 -3.55 -20.33 1.91
C ASP A 31 -2.85 -19.15 1.21
N ILE A 32 -2.45 -18.10 1.94
CA ILE A 32 -1.57 -17.08 1.37
C ILE A 32 -0.18 -17.68 1.16
N ASP A 33 0.25 -17.68 -0.10
CA ASP A 33 1.55 -18.22 -0.53
C ASP A 33 2.71 -17.31 -0.10
N VAL A 34 2.58 -15.99 -0.25
CA VAL A 34 3.64 -15.02 0.06
C VAL A 34 3.09 -13.89 0.93
N ILE A 35 3.68 -13.70 2.11
CA ILE A 35 3.43 -12.56 3.01
C ILE A 35 4.77 -11.89 3.25
N MET A 36 4.88 -10.60 2.93
CA MET A 36 6.10 -9.83 3.14
C MET A 36 5.78 -8.42 3.64
N GLY A 37 6.52 -7.94 4.64
CA GLY A 37 6.34 -6.61 5.21
C GLY A 37 6.95 -6.52 6.62
N GLY A 38 6.40 -5.64 7.46
CA GLY A 38 6.74 -5.54 8.87
C GLY A 38 5.83 -6.37 9.79
N GLY A 39 5.85 -6.09 11.09
CA GLY A 39 4.87 -6.60 12.04
C GLY A 39 5.31 -7.82 12.85
N ARG A 40 6.61 -8.09 12.99
CA ARG A 40 7.12 -9.23 13.78
C ARG A 40 6.56 -9.25 15.21
N LYS A 41 6.47 -8.08 15.86
CA LYS A 41 6.11 -8.02 17.29
C LYS A 41 4.72 -8.58 17.60
N TYR A 42 3.79 -8.50 16.66
CA TYR A 42 2.42 -9.00 16.82
C TYR A 42 2.32 -10.53 16.77
N MET A 43 3.39 -11.20 16.31
CA MET A 43 3.43 -12.65 16.14
C MET A 43 3.94 -13.39 17.36
N TYR A 44 4.60 -12.70 18.30
CA TYR A 44 5.34 -13.32 19.39
C TYR A 44 4.81 -12.97 20.79
N PRO A 45 5.01 -13.86 21.78
CA PRO A 45 4.67 -13.58 23.18
C PRO A 45 5.45 -12.39 23.75
N LYS A 46 4.87 -11.70 24.73
CA LYS A 46 5.47 -10.52 25.36
C LYS A 46 6.88 -10.68 25.93
N ASN A 47 7.28 -11.90 26.27
CA ASN A 47 8.62 -12.18 26.80
C ASN A 47 9.68 -12.39 25.70
N LYS A 48 9.28 -12.57 24.43
CA LYS A 48 10.19 -12.81 23.31
C LYS A 48 10.83 -11.50 22.86
N THR A 49 12.16 -11.46 22.82
CA THR A 49 12.92 -10.34 22.26
C THR A 49 12.88 -10.38 20.74
N ASP A 50 12.93 -9.21 20.10
CA ASP A 50 13.07 -9.12 18.64
C ASP A 50 14.48 -9.55 18.22
N VAL A 51 14.58 -10.17 17.04
CA VAL A 51 15.84 -10.72 16.51
C VAL A 51 16.83 -9.63 16.06
N GLU A 52 16.34 -8.47 15.67
CA GLU A 52 17.17 -7.35 15.19
C GLU A 52 17.41 -6.31 16.28
N TYR A 53 16.43 -6.15 17.18
CA TYR A 53 16.46 -5.16 18.27
C TYR A 53 16.41 -5.81 19.65
N GLU A 54 17.34 -6.72 19.95
CA GLU A 54 17.33 -7.54 21.18
C GLU A 54 17.24 -6.74 22.49
N SER A 55 17.77 -5.51 22.50
CA SER A 55 17.81 -4.62 23.66
C SER A 55 16.68 -3.57 23.71
N ASP A 56 15.84 -3.48 22.67
CA ASP A 56 14.72 -2.54 22.65
C ASP A 56 13.43 -3.22 23.16
N GLU A 57 13.03 -2.84 24.36
CA GLU A 57 11.78 -3.31 24.98
C GLU A 57 10.53 -3.02 24.12
N LYS A 58 10.56 -1.96 23.28
CA LYS A 58 9.43 -1.62 22.40
C LYS A 58 9.32 -2.53 21.17
N ALA A 59 10.40 -3.23 20.82
CA ALA A 59 10.42 -4.16 19.70
C ALA A 59 9.98 -5.58 20.09
N ARG A 60 9.91 -5.89 21.40
CA ARG A 60 9.50 -7.21 21.90
C ARG A 60 8.11 -7.60 21.43
N GLY A 61 7.85 -8.91 21.47
CA GLY A 61 6.52 -9.45 21.19
C GLY A 61 5.43 -8.73 21.98
N THR A 62 4.22 -8.66 21.44
CA THR A 62 3.11 -7.98 22.12
C THR A 62 2.08 -8.95 22.68
N ARG A 63 2.08 -10.22 22.23
CA ARG A 63 0.98 -11.15 22.54
C ARG A 63 0.90 -11.50 24.03
N LEU A 64 -0.32 -11.47 24.58
CA LEU A 64 -0.60 -11.82 25.97
C LEU A 64 -1.05 -13.28 26.14
N ASP A 65 -1.56 -13.88 25.06
CA ASP A 65 -2.01 -15.27 25.00
C ASP A 65 -0.87 -16.32 24.96
N GLY A 66 0.39 -15.87 24.87
CA GLY A 66 1.56 -16.73 24.89
C GLY A 66 1.81 -17.50 23.59
N LEU A 67 1.10 -17.19 22.50
CA LEU A 67 1.26 -17.87 21.22
C LEU A 67 2.48 -17.38 20.43
N ASP A 68 3.16 -18.31 19.76
CA ASP A 68 4.06 -18.02 18.64
C ASP A 68 3.31 -18.28 17.32
N LEU A 69 2.87 -17.20 16.67
CA LEU A 69 2.09 -17.29 15.45
C LEU A 69 2.92 -17.64 14.22
N VAL A 70 4.24 -17.41 14.25
CA VAL A 70 5.13 -17.85 13.16
C VAL A 70 5.23 -19.37 13.15
N ASP A 71 5.43 -19.98 14.32
CA ASP A 71 5.43 -21.43 14.44
C ASP A 71 4.05 -22.03 14.15
N THR A 72 2.98 -21.34 14.54
CA THR A 72 1.62 -21.72 14.17
C THR A 72 1.43 -21.73 12.65
N TRP A 73 1.84 -20.67 11.96
CA TRP A 73 1.79 -20.57 10.50
C TRP A 73 2.56 -21.71 9.84
N LYS A 74 3.79 -22.00 10.28
CA LYS A 74 4.60 -23.13 9.78
C LYS A 74 3.88 -24.47 9.97
N SER A 75 3.25 -24.68 11.13
CA SER A 75 2.57 -25.93 11.46
C SER A 75 1.39 -26.26 10.54
N PHE A 76 0.77 -25.22 9.95
CA PHE A 76 -0.34 -25.38 9.02
C PHE A 76 0.09 -25.65 7.57
N LYS A 77 1.38 -25.45 7.24
CA LYS A 77 1.85 -25.67 5.88
C LYS A 77 1.98 -27.18 5.57
N PRO A 78 1.61 -27.63 4.36
CA PRO A 78 1.73 -29.04 4.00
C PRO A 78 3.17 -29.55 4.12
N ARG A 79 3.39 -30.71 4.74
CA ARG A 79 4.74 -31.25 4.97
C ARG A 79 5.58 -31.53 3.71
N HIS A 80 4.95 -31.64 2.55
CA HIS A 80 5.62 -31.85 1.27
C HIS A 80 5.91 -30.55 0.51
N LYS A 81 5.58 -29.40 1.11
CA LYS A 81 5.78 -28.06 0.57
C LYS A 81 6.89 -27.35 1.34
N HIS A 82 7.63 -26.49 0.66
CA HIS A 82 8.75 -25.75 1.21
C HIS A 82 8.30 -24.39 1.73
N SER A 83 8.11 -24.29 3.05
CA SER A 83 7.77 -23.04 3.74
C SER A 83 8.99 -22.39 4.38
N HIS A 84 9.19 -21.09 4.15
CA HIS A 84 10.30 -20.31 4.68
C HIS A 84 9.78 -19.14 5.52
N PHE A 85 10.38 -18.96 6.69
CA PHE A 85 10.27 -17.72 7.47
C PHE A 85 11.62 -17.02 7.41
N ILE A 86 11.61 -15.74 7.04
CA ILE A 86 12.80 -14.89 6.96
C ILE A 86 12.53 -13.55 7.63
N TRP A 87 13.57 -12.86 8.06
CA TRP A 87 13.42 -11.56 8.71
C TRP A 87 14.37 -10.49 8.18
N ASN A 88 15.29 -10.82 7.27
CA ASN A 88 16.19 -9.84 6.69
C ASN A 88 16.34 -9.98 5.17
N ARG A 89 16.91 -8.92 4.58
CA ARG A 89 17.19 -8.77 3.15
C ARG A 89 18.15 -9.82 2.62
N THR A 90 19.17 -10.19 3.38
CA THR A 90 20.16 -11.17 2.91
C THR A 90 19.50 -12.53 2.73
N GLU A 91 18.67 -12.96 3.67
CA GLU A 91 17.84 -14.17 3.53
C GLU A 91 16.91 -14.03 2.31
N LEU A 92 16.19 -12.91 2.16
CA LEU A 92 15.30 -12.69 1.01
C LEU A 92 16.02 -12.87 -0.33
N LEU A 93 17.19 -12.26 -0.49
CA LEU A 93 17.93 -12.25 -1.75
C LEU A 93 18.72 -13.53 -2.03
N THR A 94 18.94 -14.37 -1.02
CA THR A 94 19.63 -15.66 -1.16
C THR A 94 18.67 -16.84 -1.30
N LEU A 95 17.36 -16.62 -1.08
CA LEU A 95 16.35 -17.61 -1.41
C LEU A 95 16.41 -17.96 -2.90
N ASP A 96 16.20 -19.24 -3.21
CA ASP A 96 15.88 -19.67 -4.58
C ASP A 96 14.35 -19.73 -4.72
N PRO A 97 13.72 -18.75 -5.39
CA PRO A 97 12.27 -18.68 -5.53
C PRO A 97 11.64 -19.93 -6.17
N HIS A 98 12.41 -20.67 -6.97
CA HIS A 98 11.93 -21.90 -7.62
C HIS A 98 11.57 -22.98 -6.60
N ASN A 99 12.27 -23.00 -5.47
CA ASN A 99 12.14 -24.00 -4.41
C ASN A 99 11.31 -23.54 -3.20
N VAL A 100 10.71 -22.35 -3.24
CA VAL A 100 9.87 -21.82 -2.16
C VAL A 100 8.39 -21.95 -2.51
N ASP A 101 7.61 -22.72 -1.76
CA ASP A 101 6.15 -22.78 -1.93
C ASP A 101 5.43 -21.72 -1.08
N TYR A 102 5.90 -21.51 0.15
CA TYR A 102 5.33 -20.51 1.07
C TYR A 102 6.43 -19.63 1.65
N LEU A 103 6.19 -18.31 1.70
CA LEU A 103 7.13 -17.35 2.27
C LEU A 103 6.41 -16.44 3.27
N LEU A 104 6.96 -16.34 4.48
CA LEU A 104 6.63 -15.31 5.47
C LEU A 104 7.89 -14.49 5.76
N GLY A 105 7.99 -13.30 5.18
CA GLY A 105 9.07 -12.35 5.39
C GLY A 105 8.64 -11.18 6.27
N LEU A 106 9.11 -11.12 7.51
CA LEU A 106 8.75 -10.04 8.44
C LEU A 106 10.02 -9.27 8.84
N PHE A 107 10.19 -8.07 8.27
CA PHE A 107 11.46 -7.36 8.25
C PHE A 107 11.65 -6.33 9.35
N GLU A 108 10.58 -5.91 10.02
CA GLU A 108 10.65 -5.00 11.18
C GLU A 108 9.66 -5.42 12.29
N PRO A 109 9.85 -4.98 13.55
CA PRO A 109 8.91 -5.24 14.64
C PRO A 109 7.51 -4.72 14.36
N GLY A 110 7.41 -3.48 13.86
CA GLY A 110 6.18 -2.82 13.44
C GLY A 110 6.24 -2.55 11.93
N ASP A 111 5.94 -1.32 11.51
CA ASP A 111 6.11 -0.92 10.11
C ASP A 111 7.58 -1.01 9.68
N MET A 112 7.81 -1.25 8.39
CA MET A 112 9.16 -1.16 7.82
C MET A 112 9.70 0.27 7.92
N GLN A 113 11.01 0.46 7.89
CA GLN A 113 11.60 1.80 7.86
C GLN A 113 11.21 2.55 6.57
N TYR A 114 11.11 3.89 6.64
CA TYR A 114 11.01 4.70 5.43
C TYR A 114 12.22 4.45 4.52
N GLU A 115 12.05 4.48 3.20
CA GLU A 115 13.07 4.25 2.18
C GLU A 115 14.28 5.17 2.36
N LEU A 116 14.08 6.44 2.72
CA LEU A 116 15.20 7.37 3.00
C LEU A 116 16.01 7.00 4.24
N ASN A 117 15.48 6.14 5.11
CA ASN A 117 16.09 5.72 6.36
C ASN A 117 16.37 4.20 6.41
N ARG A 118 16.01 3.48 5.35
CA ARG A 118 16.10 2.02 5.28
C ARG A 118 17.54 1.55 5.46
N ASN A 119 17.73 0.49 6.25
CA ASN A 119 19.02 -0.16 6.32
C ASN A 119 19.19 -1.09 5.12
N ASN A 120 19.91 -0.65 4.09
CA ASN A 120 20.12 -1.41 2.85
C ASN A 120 20.84 -2.77 3.03
N VAL A 121 21.33 -3.07 4.25
CA VAL A 121 21.91 -4.37 4.60
C VAL A 121 20.84 -5.34 5.13
N THR A 122 19.96 -4.88 6.03
CA THR A 122 19.00 -5.75 6.73
C THR A 122 17.58 -5.68 6.17
N ASP A 123 17.18 -4.55 5.58
CA ASP A 123 15.81 -4.31 5.11
C ASP A 123 15.71 -4.36 3.57
N PRO A 124 14.86 -5.23 3.00
CA PRO A 124 14.61 -5.20 1.56
C PRO A 124 13.79 -3.96 1.18
N SER A 125 14.01 -3.45 -0.03
CA SER A 125 13.12 -2.41 -0.58
C SER A 125 11.78 -3.03 -1.01
N LEU A 126 10.74 -2.19 -1.20
CA LEU A 126 9.47 -2.66 -1.76
C LEU A 126 9.65 -3.31 -3.13
N SER A 127 10.51 -2.71 -3.97
CA SER A 127 10.88 -3.29 -5.28
C SER A 127 11.47 -4.70 -5.13
N GLU A 128 12.37 -4.93 -4.17
CA GLU A 128 12.97 -6.24 -3.94
C GLU A 128 11.95 -7.28 -3.46
N MET A 129 11.05 -6.88 -2.57
CA MET A 129 9.93 -7.73 -2.13
C MET A 129 9.02 -8.11 -3.30
N VAL A 130 8.65 -7.16 -4.16
CA VAL A 130 7.82 -7.44 -5.36
C VAL A 130 8.48 -8.42 -6.31
N VAL A 131 9.79 -8.27 -6.57
CA VAL A 131 10.53 -9.16 -7.45
C VAL A 131 10.45 -10.61 -6.95
N VAL A 132 10.74 -10.84 -5.67
CA VAL A 132 10.71 -12.19 -5.09
C VAL A 132 9.29 -12.74 -5.03
N ALA A 133 8.30 -11.92 -4.65
CA ALA A 133 6.90 -12.34 -4.61
C ALA A 133 6.43 -12.86 -5.98
N ILE A 134 6.68 -12.10 -7.05
CA ILE A 134 6.28 -12.50 -8.41
C ILE A 134 7.03 -13.76 -8.85
N GLN A 135 8.32 -13.89 -8.53
CA GLN A 135 9.10 -15.08 -8.88
C GLN A 135 8.57 -16.36 -8.21
N ILE A 136 8.08 -16.27 -6.97
CA ILE A 136 7.44 -17.39 -6.27
C ILE A 136 6.05 -17.65 -6.86
N LEU A 137 5.21 -16.62 -6.96
CA LEU A 137 3.79 -16.74 -7.33
C LEU A 137 3.58 -17.20 -8.78
N ARG A 138 4.43 -16.75 -9.71
CA ARG A 138 4.32 -17.09 -11.15
C ARG A 138 4.50 -18.59 -11.45
N LYS A 139 4.96 -19.37 -10.48
CA LYS A 139 5.07 -20.84 -10.62
C LYS A 139 3.71 -21.51 -10.70
N ASN A 140 2.64 -20.86 -10.23
CA ASN A 140 1.29 -21.39 -10.32
C ASN A 140 0.74 -21.19 -11.75
N PRO A 141 0.51 -22.26 -12.54
CA PRO A 141 0.01 -22.12 -13.91
C PRO A 141 -1.44 -21.61 -13.98
N LYS A 142 -2.14 -21.52 -12.84
CA LYS A 142 -3.48 -20.91 -12.76
C LYS A 142 -3.45 -19.40 -12.57
N GLY A 143 -2.26 -18.79 -12.53
CA GLY A 143 -2.07 -17.37 -12.21
C GLY A 143 -2.01 -17.11 -10.70
N PHE A 144 -1.95 -15.83 -10.34
CA PHE A 144 -1.87 -15.37 -8.97
C PHE A 144 -2.59 -14.02 -8.79
N PHE A 145 -2.90 -13.70 -7.54
CA PHE A 145 -3.26 -12.36 -7.11
C PHE A 145 -2.13 -11.82 -6.23
N LEU A 146 -1.73 -10.57 -6.45
CA LEU A 146 -0.71 -9.90 -5.65
C LEU A 146 -1.20 -8.51 -5.28
N LEU A 147 -1.24 -8.23 -3.98
CA LEU A 147 -1.42 -6.89 -3.43
C LEU A 147 -0.05 -6.36 -3.03
N VAL A 148 0.29 -5.16 -3.50
CA VAL A 148 1.52 -4.43 -3.17
C VAL A 148 1.10 -3.06 -2.67
N GLU A 149 1.61 -2.66 -1.51
CA GLU A 149 1.21 -1.43 -0.84
C GLU A 149 2.44 -0.56 -0.54
N GLY A 150 2.42 0.69 -1.00
CA GLY A 150 3.33 1.73 -0.55
C GLY A 150 2.84 2.38 0.76
N GLY A 151 2.59 1.58 1.79
CA GLY A 151 1.78 2.00 2.95
C GLY A 151 2.36 3.17 3.74
N ARG A 152 3.68 3.40 3.64
CA ARG A 152 4.34 4.51 4.36
C ARG A 152 4.22 5.86 3.65
N ILE A 153 3.65 5.93 2.45
CA ILE A 153 3.28 7.21 1.83
C ILE A 153 2.35 7.97 2.79
N ASP A 154 1.31 7.29 3.28
CA ASP A 154 0.34 7.81 4.25
C ASP A 154 1.02 8.26 5.55
N HIS A 155 1.85 7.42 6.15
CA HIS A 155 2.57 7.74 7.39
C HIS A 155 3.42 9.01 7.23
N GLY A 156 4.09 9.17 6.07
CA GLY A 156 4.89 10.35 5.77
C GLY A 156 4.04 11.63 5.73
N HIS A 157 2.83 11.55 5.17
CA HIS A 157 1.88 12.66 5.13
C HIS A 157 1.30 12.97 6.52
N HIS A 158 0.86 11.97 7.28
CA HIS A 158 0.42 12.12 8.66
C HIS A 158 1.46 12.83 9.54
N GLU A 159 2.74 12.55 9.35
CA GLU A 159 3.83 13.19 10.08
C GLU A 159 4.17 14.61 9.58
N GLY A 160 3.52 15.09 8.51
CA GLY A 160 3.81 16.35 7.83
C GLY A 160 5.14 16.33 7.04
N LYS A 161 5.73 15.16 6.85
CA LYS A 161 7.07 14.95 6.27
C LYS A 161 6.96 14.59 4.80
N ALA A 162 6.64 15.58 3.98
CA ALA A 162 6.45 15.38 2.54
C ALA A 162 7.65 14.73 1.84
N LYS A 163 8.88 14.95 2.33
CA LYS A 163 10.08 14.30 1.77
C LYS A 163 10.09 12.79 2.00
N GLN A 164 9.59 12.31 3.14
CA GLN A 164 9.39 10.88 3.35
C GLN A 164 8.30 10.34 2.43
N ALA A 165 7.10 10.96 2.47
CA ALA A 165 5.95 10.52 1.68
C ALA A 165 6.24 10.41 0.17
N LEU A 166 6.88 11.42 -0.40
CA LEU A 166 7.20 11.42 -1.83
C LEU A 166 8.32 10.45 -2.21
N HIS A 167 9.26 10.15 -1.31
CA HIS A 167 10.26 9.11 -1.56
C HIS A 167 9.67 7.70 -1.44
N GLU A 168 8.71 7.47 -0.54
CA GLU A 168 7.91 6.23 -0.53
C GLU A 168 7.13 6.07 -1.83
N ALA A 169 6.50 7.14 -2.33
CA ALA A 169 5.77 7.10 -3.59
C ALA A 169 6.69 6.78 -4.79
N VAL A 170 7.93 7.30 -4.78
CA VAL A 170 8.94 6.95 -5.78
C VAL A 170 9.33 5.47 -5.68
N GLU A 171 9.47 4.90 -4.47
CA GLU A 171 9.77 3.49 -4.32
C GLU A 171 8.59 2.58 -4.73
N MET A 172 7.35 2.99 -4.46
CA MET A 172 6.16 2.33 -5.00
C MET A 172 6.12 2.36 -6.54
N ASP A 173 6.45 3.48 -7.17
CA ASP A 173 6.55 3.59 -8.63
C ASP A 173 7.62 2.66 -9.22
N ARG A 174 8.78 2.54 -8.56
CA ARG A 174 9.80 1.56 -8.94
C ARG A 174 9.29 0.12 -8.82
N ALA A 175 8.56 -0.19 -7.76
CA ALA A 175 7.98 -1.52 -7.55
C ALA A 175 6.92 -1.85 -8.64
N ILE A 176 6.11 -0.87 -9.04
CA ILE A 176 5.21 -0.98 -10.20
C ILE A 176 6.01 -1.27 -11.47
N GLY A 177 7.12 -0.56 -11.69
CA GLY A 177 8.04 -0.81 -12.80
C GLY A 177 8.62 -2.22 -12.81
N GLN A 178 9.05 -2.72 -11.64
CA GLN A 178 9.53 -4.11 -11.49
C GLN A 178 8.43 -5.11 -11.83
N ALA A 179 7.23 -4.94 -11.27
CA ALA A 179 6.10 -5.82 -11.56
C ALA A 179 5.76 -5.87 -13.06
N GLY A 180 5.73 -4.70 -13.71
CA GLY A 180 5.50 -4.58 -15.14
C GLY A 180 6.59 -5.20 -16.02
N SER A 181 7.83 -5.34 -15.51
CA SER A 181 8.93 -6.02 -16.22
C SER A 181 8.90 -7.55 -16.05
N LEU A 182 8.25 -8.04 -14.99
CA LEU A 182 8.19 -9.46 -14.63
C LEU A 182 6.89 -10.16 -15.05
N THR A 183 5.92 -9.41 -15.59
CA THR A 183 4.59 -9.88 -15.99
C THR A 183 4.26 -9.44 -17.42
N SER A 184 3.33 -10.14 -18.09
CA SER A 184 2.89 -9.78 -19.43
C SER A 184 1.57 -9.03 -19.37
N SER A 185 1.43 -7.92 -20.10
CA SER A 185 0.13 -7.24 -20.23
C SER A 185 -0.88 -8.02 -21.08
N GLU A 186 -0.49 -9.16 -21.67
CA GLU A 186 -1.41 -10.05 -22.37
C GLU A 186 -2.22 -10.93 -21.40
N ASP A 187 -1.69 -11.23 -20.21
CA ASP A 187 -2.31 -12.13 -19.24
C ASP A 187 -2.44 -11.54 -17.83
N THR A 188 -1.85 -10.38 -17.56
CA THR A 188 -1.83 -9.74 -16.24
C THR A 188 -2.58 -8.41 -16.28
N LEU A 189 -3.65 -8.30 -15.49
CA LEU A 189 -4.29 -7.02 -15.17
C LEU A 189 -3.56 -6.38 -13.99
N THR A 190 -2.88 -5.27 -14.23
CA THR A 190 -2.30 -4.41 -13.19
C THR A 190 -3.22 -3.22 -12.95
N VAL A 191 -3.54 -2.95 -11.68
CA VAL A 191 -4.29 -1.78 -11.24
C VAL A 191 -3.47 -1.05 -10.18
N VAL A 192 -3.31 0.26 -10.33
CA VAL A 192 -2.65 1.15 -9.36
C VAL A 192 -3.67 2.19 -8.93
N THR A 193 -3.87 2.35 -7.63
CA THR A 193 -4.78 3.34 -7.05
C THR A 193 -4.32 3.71 -5.65
N ALA A 194 -5.03 4.64 -5.01
CA ALA A 194 -4.91 4.94 -3.60
C ALA A 194 -6.22 4.57 -2.89
N ASP A 195 -6.13 4.33 -1.59
CA ASP A 195 -7.29 4.14 -0.72
C ASP A 195 -7.96 5.48 -0.37
N HIS A 196 -7.17 6.53 -0.20
CA HIS A 196 -7.61 7.93 -0.05
C HIS A 196 -6.46 8.91 -0.39
N SER A 197 -6.72 10.21 -0.26
CA SER A 197 -5.72 11.27 -0.44
C SER A 197 -5.28 11.86 0.92
N HIS A 198 -4.62 13.02 0.89
CA HIS A 198 -4.19 13.83 2.04
C HIS A 198 -4.51 15.30 1.79
N VAL A 199 -4.52 16.12 2.85
CA VAL A 199 -4.62 17.59 2.72
C VAL A 199 -3.28 18.21 2.31
N PHE A 200 -2.53 17.52 1.46
CA PHE A 200 -1.26 17.90 0.86
C PHE A 200 -1.51 18.84 -0.34
N THR A 201 -0.72 19.90 -0.44
CA THR A 201 -0.79 20.84 -1.56
C THR A 201 0.60 21.18 -2.08
N PHE A 202 0.70 21.38 -3.39
CA PHE A 202 1.90 21.84 -4.07
C PHE A 202 1.58 23.07 -4.93
N GLY A 203 2.24 24.20 -4.66
CA GLY A 203 1.95 25.47 -5.31
C GLY A 203 3.10 26.47 -5.27
N GLY A 204 2.77 27.76 -5.21
CA GLY A 204 3.76 28.83 -5.05
C GLY A 204 4.51 29.24 -6.32
N TYR A 205 4.02 28.90 -7.52
CA TYR A 205 4.60 29.33 -8.81
C TYR A 205 6.11 29.05 -8.96
N THR A 206 6.58 27.91 -8.46
CA THR A 206 7.99 27.53 -8.58
C THR A 206 8.42 27.33 -10.03
N PRO A 207 9.61 27.82 -10.44
CA PRO A 207 10.09 27.64 -11.80
C PRO A 207 10.42 26.16 -12.09
N ARG A 208 10.39 25.79 -13.38
CA ARG A 208 10.77 24.45 -13.83
C ARG A 208 12.18 24.10 -13.35
N GLY A 209 12.34 22.90 -12.78
CA GLY A 209 13.62 22.40 -12.26
C GLY A 209 13.92 22.80 -10.82
N ASN A 210 13.05 23.61 -10.18
CA ASN A 210 13.13 23.83 -8.74
C ASN A 210 12.88 22.51 -7.99
N SER A 211 13.57 22.31 -6.87
CA SER A 211 13.26 21.19 -5.97
C SER A 211 11.82 21.31 -5.48
N ILE A 212 11.08 20.20 -5.46
CA ILE A 212 9.71 20.16 -4.95
C ILE A 212 9.65 20.49 -3.45
N PHE A 213 10.74 20.23 -2.72
CA PHE A 213 10.91 20.58 -1.30
C PHE A 213 11.43 22.01 -1.10
N GLY A 214 11.64 22.75 -2.19
CA GLY A 214 12.20 24.09 -2.17
C GLY A 214 11.20 25.16 -1.76
N LEU A 215 11.71 26.38 -1.65
CA LEU A 215 10.91 27.57 -1.42
C LEU A 215 10.19 28.02 -2.70
N ALA A 216 9.03 28.65 -2.52
CA ALA A 216 8.44 29.48 -3.55
C ALA A 216 9.40 30.65 -3.89
N PRO A 217 9.41 31.16 -5.14
CA PRO A 217 10.33 32.20 -5.57
C PRO A 217 9.95 33.59 -5.03
N MET A 218 8.84 33.71 -4.30
CA MET A 218 8.32 34.95 -3.74
C MET A 218 8.17 34.85 -2.22
N LEU A 219 8.29 35.98 -1.55
CA LEU A 219 7.91 36.11 -0.15
C LEU A 219 6.40 36.28 -0.04
N SER A 220 5.82 35.89 1.10
CA SER A 220 4.45 36.28 1.43
C SER A 220 4.34 37.81 1.39
N ASP A 221 3.35 38.32 0.69
CA ASP A 221 3.07 39.75 0.61
C ASP A 221 2.54 40.33 1.92
N THR A 222 2.14 39.47 2.86
CA THR A 222 1.54 39.83 4.15
C THR A 222 2.59 39.88 5.25
N ASP A 223 3.32 38.79 5.51
CA ASP A 223 4.31 38.70 6.61
C ASP A 223 5.77 38.85 6.15
N LYS A 224 5.99 39.03 4.84
CA LYS A 224 7.32 39.19 4.21
C LYS A 224 8.29 38.03 4.48
N LYS A 225 7.79 36.85 4.86
CA LYS A 225 8.61 35.65 5.08
C LYS A 225 8.48 34.67 3.91
N PRO A 226 9.52 33.88 3.62
CA PRO A 226 9.47 32.82 2.62
C PRO A 226 8.52 31.70 3.05
N PHE A 227 8.12 30.86 2.09
CA PHE A 227 7.32 29.66 2.32
C PHE A 227 7.71 28.57 1.33
N THR A 228 7.49 27.31 1.72
CA THR A 228 7.79 26.14 0.88
C THR A 228 6.73 25.97 -0.21
N ALA A 229 7.12 25.35 -1.33
CA ALA A 229 6.18 25.01 -2.40
C ALA A 229 5.12 24.00 -1.94
N ILE A 230 5.53 23.09 -1.05
CA ILE A 230 4.65 22.12 -0.39
C ILE A 230 4.11 22.71 0.92
N LEU A 231 2.81 22.55 1.15
CA LEU A 231 2.10 22.88 2.39
C LEU A 231 1.03 21.83 2.68
N TYR A 232 0.56 21.79 3.93
CA TYR A 232 -0.60 20.99 4.33
C TYR A 232 -1.74 21.84 4.85
N GLY A 233 -2.98 21.36 4.72
CA GLY A 233 -4.15 21.99 5.33
C GLY A 233 -4.09 21.96 6.86
N ASN A 234 -3.70 20.85 7.45
CA ASN A 234 -3.53 20.66 8.89
C ASN A 234 -2.34 19.74 9.19
N GLY A 235 -2.02 19.51 10.46
CA GLY A 235 -0.98 18.57 10.85
C GLY A 235 0.10 19.17 11.75
N PRO A 236 1.16 18.41 12.03
CA PRO A 236 2.16 18.76 13.05
C PRO A 236 3.12 19.87 12.65
N GLY A 237 3.15 20.25 11.36
CA GLY A 237 4.02 21.32 10.86
C GLY A 237 3.58 22.75 11.21
N TYR A 238 2.40 22.94 11.80
CA TYR A 238 1.97 24.25 12.30
C TYR A 238 2.91 24.74 13.41
N LYS A 239 3.52 25.92 13.22
CA LYS A 239 4.43 26.53 14.20
C LYS A 239 4.27 28.03 14.28
N VAL A 240 4.23 28.53 15.52
CA VAL A 240 4.26 29.96 15.85
C VAL A 240 5.49 30.24 16.69
N VAL A 241 6.34 31.15 16.23
CA VAL A 241 7.59 31.57 16.90
C VAL A 241 7.48 33.06 17.19
N GLY A 242 7.50 33.42 18.48
CA GLY A 242 7.38 34.83 18.89
C GLY A 242 6.05 35.49 18.51
N GLY A 243 4.96 34.72 18.40
CA GLY A 243 3.65 35.22 17.98
C GLY A 243 3.45 35.31 16.46
N GLU A 244 4.44 34.91 15.66
CA GLU A 244 4.38 34.97 14.20
C GLU A 244 4.66 33.61 13.56
N ARG A 245 4.38 33.48 12.25
CA ARG A 245 4.77 32.31 11.46
C ARG A 245 6.29 32.10 11.47
N GLU A 246 6.73 30.85 11.60
CA GLU A 246 8.15 30.48 11.51
C GLU A 246 8.74 30.91 10.15
N ASN A 247 9.90 31.57 10.18
CA ASN A 247 10.65 31.89 8.97
C ASN A 247 11.39 30.63 8.50
N VAL A 248 10.89 30.00 7.45
CA VAL A 248 11.43 28.72 6.94
C VAL A 248 12.89 28.80 6.48
N SER A 249 13.41 29.99 6.14
CA SER A 249 14.84 30.14 5.81
C SER A 249 15.77 30.06 7.02
N MET A 250 15.23 30.06 8.24
CA MET A 250 16.00 29.91 9.48
C MET A 250 16.03 28.46 9.99
N VAL A 251 15.39 27.53 9.29
CA VAL A 251 15.39 26.10 9.63
C VAL A 251 15.94 25.28 8.48
N ASP A 252 16.38 24.05 8.77
CA ASP A 252 16.79 23.10 7.75
C ASP A 252 15.56 22.47 7.09
N TYR A 253 14.93 23.21 6.17
CA TYR A 253 13.78 22.74 5.42
C TYR A 253 14.12 21.67 4.37
N ALA A 254 15.42 21.41 4.13
CA ALA A 254 15.89 20.36 3.24
C ALA A 254 16.04 19.00 3.97
N HIS A 255 16.01 18.99 5.31
CA HIS A 255 16.12 17.80 6.14
C HIS A 255 15.03 16.77 5.81
N ASN A 256 15.37 15.48 5.86
CA ASN A 256 14.43 14.37 5.55
C ASN A 256 13.18 14.39 6.43
N ASN A 257 13.32 14.85 7.67
CA ASN A 257 12.24 14.94 8.65
C ASN A 257 11.68 16.37 8.82
N TYR A 258 11.94 17.28 7.87
CA TYR A 258 11.28 18.59 7.89
C TYR A 258 9.76 18.42 7.78
N GLN A 259 9.03 19.07 8.69
CA GLN A 259 7.58 19.11 8.68
C GLN A 259 7.13 20.37 7.95
N ALA A 260 6.51 20.20 6.77
CA ALA A 260 6.02 21.33 6.00
C ALA A 260 4.92 22.07 6.77
N GLN A 261 4.90 23.40 6.65
CA GLN A 261 3.94 24.22 7.40
C GLN A 261 2.50 23.83 7.08
N SER A 262 1.64 23.88 8.10
CA SER A 262 0.20 23.62 7.98
C SER A 262 -0.64 24.76 8.56
N ALA A 263 -1.92 24.85 8.18
CA ALA A 263 -2.80 25.92 8.64
C ALA A 263 -3.45 25.63 10.01
N VAL A 264 -3.76 24.36 10.31
CA VAL A 264 -4.37 23.94 11.59
C VAL A 264 -3.46 22.96 12.34
N PRO A 265 -3.11 23.20 13.62
CA PRO A 265 -2.25 22.32 14.39
C PRO A 265 -2.94 21.01 14.77
N LEU A 266 -2.34 19.89 14.39
CA LEU A 266 -2.73 18.54 14.83
C LEU A 266 -1.48 17.71 15.12
N ARG A 267 -1.62 16.62 15.88
CA ARG A 267 -0.51 15.68 16.11
C ARG A 267 -0.16 14.88 14.85
N HIS A 268 -1.19 14.57 14.06
CA HIS A 268 -1.10 13.93 12.77
C HIS A 268 -1.95 14.74 11.79
N GLU A 269 -1.45 14.93 10.59
CA GLU A 269 -2.24 15.45 9.46
C GLU A 269 -3.40 14.50 9.14
N THR A 270 -4.46 14.96 8.49
CA THR A 270 -5.64 14.16 8.16
C THR A 270 -5.70 13.75 6.69
N HIS A 271 -6.32 12.61 6.40
CA HIS A 271 -6.64 12.23 5.02
C HIS A 271 -7.45 13.31 4.27
N GLY A 272 -7.27 13.34 2.95
CA GLY A 272 -8.06 14.09 1.99
C GLY A 272 -9.24 13.26 1.49
N GLY A 273 -10.38 13.92 1.27
CA GLY A 273 -11.64 13.29 0.86
C GLY A 273 -11.98 13.46 -0.61
N GLU A 274 -11.07 14.00 -1.42
CA GLU A 274 -11.21 14.12 -2.86
C GLU A 274 -10.95 12.79 -3.57
N ASP A 275 -11.47 12.69 -4.80
CA ASP A 275 -11.29 11.51 -5.64
C ASP A 275 -9.81 11.20 -5.89
N VAL A 276 -9.46 9.92 -5.89
CA VAL A 276 -8.12 9.41 -6.20
C VAL A 276 -8.09 8.73 -7.56
N ALA A 277 -6.91 8.72 -8.19
CA ALA A 277 -6.74 8.13 -9.51
C ALA A 277 -6.77 6.60 -9.49
N VAL A 278 -7.24 6.02 -10.59
CA VAL A 278 -7.07 4.59 -10.90
C VAL A 278 -6.36 4.48 -12.24
N PHE A 279 -5.19 3.83 -12.25
CA PHE A 279 -4.46 3.48 -13.46
C PHE A 279 -4.57 1.97 -13.69
N SER A 280 -4.72 1.55 -14.95
CA SER A 280 -4.88 0.14 -15.29
C SER A 280 -4.14 -0.24 -16.56
N LYS A 281 -3.66 -1.48 -16.62
CA LYS A 281 -3.03 -2.08 -17.81
C LYS A 281 -3.31 -3.58 -17.85
N GLY A 282 -3.60 -4.13 -19.03
CA GLY A 282 -3.79 -5.57 -19.24
C GLY A 282 -5.22 -5.97 -19.60
N PRO A 283 -5.57 -7.27 -19.48
CA PRO A 283 -6.89 -7.78 -19.81
C PRO A 283 -8.00 -7.03 -19.06
N MET A 284 -9.02 -6.59 -19.80
CA MET A 284 -10.18 -5.83 -19.29
C MET A 284 -9.85 -4.48 -18.62
N ALA A 285 -8.61 -3.98 -18.69
CA ALA A 285 -8.23 -2.69 -18.10
C ALA A 285 -9.08 -1.51 -18.59
N HIS A 286 -9.61 -1.59 -19.81
CA HIS A 286 -10.50 -0.59 -20.42
C HIS A 286 -11.83 -0.38 -19.69
N LEU A 287 -12.20 -1.29 -18.76
CA LEU A 287 -13.40 -1.14 -17.92
C LEU A 287 -13.22 -0.14 -16.77
N LEU A 288 -11.98 0.23 -16.42
CA LEU A 288 -11.67 1.26 -15.44
C LEU A 288 -11.56 2.60 -16.16
N HIS A 289 -12.68 3.33 -16.27
CA HIS A 289 -12.76 4.57 -17.04
C HIS A 289 -13.69 5.62 -16.39
N GLY A 290 -13.43 6.92 -16.58
CA GLY A 290 -14.32 7.94 -16.01
C GLY A 290 -14.28 7.97 -14.48
N VAL A 291 -15.45 8.11 -13.83
CA VAL A 291 -15.58 8.24 -12.37
C VAL A 291 -16.38 7.06 -11.82
N HIS A 292 -15.85 6.41 -10.80
CA HIS A 292 -16.44 5.23 -10.19
C HIS A 292 -16.34 5.28 -8.67
N GLU A 293 -17.26 4.60 -8.01
CA GLU A 293 -17.13 4.26 -6.59
C GLU A 293 -15.92 3.33 -6.38
N GLN A 294 -15.20 3.47 -5.27
CA GLN A 294 -13.97 2.70 -5.02
C GLN A 294 -14.20 1.18 -5.00
N ASN A 295 -15.36 0.73 -4.52
CA ASN A 295 -15.71 -0.70 -4.52
C ASN A 295 -15.83 -1.30 -5.93
N TYR A 296 -15.90 -0.48 -6.99
CA TYR A 296 -15.87 -0.94 -8.37
C TYR A 296 -14.55 -1.63 -8.76
N VAL A 297 -13.42 -1.20 -8.19
CA VAL A 297 -12.09 -1.74 -8.50
C VAL A 297 -12.02 -3.27 -8.31
N PRO A 298 -12.35 -3.84 -7.13
CA PRO A 298 -12.33 -5.30 -6.96
C PRO A 298 -13.37 -6.03 -7.81
N HIS A 299 -14.48 -5.40 -8.20
CA HIS A 299 -15.44 -6.00 -9.12
C HIS A 299 -14.84 -6.19 -10.52
N VAL A 300 -14.13 -5.18 -11.05
CA VAL A 300 -13.44 -5.29 -12.34
C VAL A 300 -12.34 -6.34 -12.29
N MET A 301 -11.53 -6.36 -11.21
CA MET A 301 -10.49 -7.37 -11.04
C MET A 301 -11.08 -8.79 -10.99
N ALA A 302 -12.16 -8.99 -10.24
CA ALA A 302 -12.84 -10.27 -10.14
C ALA A 302 -13.48 -10.69 -11.48
N TYR A 303 -13.99 -9.74 -12.26
CA TYR A 303 -14.53 -9.98 -13.59
C TYR A 303 -13.43 -10.38 -14.58
N ALA A 304 -12.32 -9.64 -14.62
CA ALA A 304 -11.18 -9.92 -15.50
C ALA A 304 -10.54 -11.29 -15.23
N ALA A 305 -10.47 -11.69 -13.96
CA ALA A 305 -9.92 -12.98 -13.54
C ALA A 305 -10.96 -14.12 -13.52
N CYS A 306 -12.24 -13.83 -13.82
CA CYS A 306 -13.34 -14.80 -13.80
C CYS A 306 -13.45 -15.58 -12.49
N ILE A 307 -13.38 -14.86 -11.37
CA ILE A 307 -13.49 -15.44 -10.02
C ILE A 307 -14.81 -15.04 -9.35
N GLY A 308 -15.17 -15.78 -8.29
CA GLY A 308 -16.38 -15.51 -7.51
C GLY A 308 -17.64 -15.59 -8.36
N ALA A 309 -18.46 -14.53 -8.33
CA ALA A 309 -19.70 -14.46 -9.10
C ALA A 309 -19.49 -14.44 -10.64
N ASN A 310 -18.25 -14.23 -11.10
CA ASN A 310 -17.92 -14.06 -12.52
C ASN A 310 -17.33 -15.32 -13.19
N LEU A 311 -17.39 -16.49 -12.55
CA LEU A 311 -16.84 -17.76 -13.10
C LEU A 311 -17.33 -18.09 -14.52
N GLY A 312 -18.57 -17.71 -14.85
CA GLY A 312 -19.15 -17.94 -16.18
C GLY A 312 -18.65 -17.01 -17.28
N HIS A 313 -17.98 -15.90 -16.95
CA HIS A 313 -17.57 -14.89 -17.93
C HIS A 313 -16.50 -15.42 -18.90
N CYS A 314 -15.52 -16.17 -18.39
CA CYS A 314 -14.46 -16.78 -19.20
C CYS A 314 -14.82 -18.18 -19.72
N ALA A 315 -16.03 -18.68 -19.47
CA ALA A 315 -16.42 -19.97 -20.00
C ALA A 315 -16.41 -19.87 -21.54
N PRO A 316 -15.80 -20.83 -22.26
CA PRO A 316 -15.93 -20.87 -23.71
C PRO A 316 -17.42 -20.91 -24.02
N ALA A 317 -17.88 -20.02 -24.90
CA ALA A 317 -19.26 -20.05 -25.36
C ALA A 317 -19.54 -21.50 -25.76
N SER A 318 -20.39 -22.18 -24.99
CA SER A 318 -20.97 -23.44 -25.41
C SER A 318 -21.48 -23.18 -26.81
N SER A 319 -21.11 -24.03 -27.76
CA SER A 319 -21.58 -23.99 -29.13
C SER A 319 -23.12 -24.06 -29.14
N ALA A 320 -23.77 -22.93 -28.91
CA ALA A 320 -25.18 -22.73 -29.10
C ALA A 320 -25.36 -22.87 -30.60
N GLY A 321 -25.87 -24.04 -30.98
CA GLY A 321 -26.05 -24.43 -32.37
C GLY A 321 -26.73 -23.34 -33.17
N SER A 322 -26.30 -23.23 -34.42
CA SER A 322 -27.01 -22.66 -35.57
C SER A 322 -28.41 -22.11 -35.24
N LEU A 323 -28.49 -20.87 -34.76
CA LEU A 323 -29.70 -20.09 -34.88
C LEU A 323 -29.69 -19.50 -36.27
N ALA A 324 -30.57 -20.04 -37.11
CA ALA A 324 -30.84 -19.57 -38.45
C ALA A 324 -31.01 -18.04 -38.45
N ALA A 325 -30.40 -17.39 -39.44
CA ALA A 325 -30.57 -15.97 -39.70
C ALA A 325 -32.06 -15.64 -39.93
N GLY A 326 -32.70 -15.09 -38.89
CA GLY A 326 -33.94 -14.32 -39.02
C GLY A 326 -33.60 -12.85 -39.23
N PRO A 327 -34.37 -12.10 -40.05
CA PRO A 327 -34.01 -10.74 -40.43
C PRO A 327 -34.07 -9.82 -39.21
N LEU A 328 -32.92 -9.19 -38.90
CA LEU A 328 -32.80 -8.16 -37.88
C LEU A 328 -33.51 -6.90 -38.38
N LEU A 329 -34.70 -6.61 -37.85
CA LEU A 329 -35.34 -5.30 -37.99
C LEU A 329 -34.50 -4.28 -37.20
N LEU A 330 -33.74 -3.44 -37.90
CA LEU A 330 -33.13 -2.23 -37.33
C LEU A 330 -34.24 -1.27 -36.92
N ALA A 331 -34.54 -1.19 -35.63
CA ALA A 331 -35.21 -0.04 -35.06
C ALA A 331 -34.15 1.04 -34.79
N LEU A 332 -33.99 1.98 -35.73
CA LEU A 332 -33.31 3.24 -35.48
C LEU A 332 -34.13 4.05 -34.47
N ALA A 333 -33.69 4.11 -33.22
CA ALA A 333 -34.14 5.11 -32.27
C ALA A 333 -33.33 6.40 -32.48
N LEU A 334 -33.86 7.29 -33.34
CA LEU A 334 -33.42 8.69 -33.40
C LEU A 334 -33.95 9.41 -32.16
N TYR A 335 -33.06 9.81 -31.25
CA TYR A 335 -33.41 10.76 -30.19
C TYR A 335 -33.30 12.19 -30.75
N PRO A 336 -34.31 13.06 -30.56
CA PRO A 336 -34.25 14.43 -31.03
C PRO A 336 -33.32 15.26 -30.15
N LEU A 337 -32.37 15.95 -30.79
CA LEU A 337 -31.67 17.10 -30.25
C LEU A 337 -32.65 18.27 -30.12
N SER A 338 -32.94 18.69 -28.89
CA SER A 338 -33.71 19.90 -28.55
C SER A 338 -33.80 19.98 -27.02
N VAL A 339 -33.49 21.05 -26.28
CA VAL A 339 -33.23 22.47 -26.52
C VAL A 339 -32.44 23.00 -25.30
N LEU A 340 -31.59 23.99 -25.54
CA LEU A 340 -30.96 24.89 -24.55
C LEU A 340 -31.95 25.44 -23.51
N PHE A 341 -31.58 25.41 -22.23
CA PHE A 341 -31.55 26.61 -21.36
C PHE A 341 -30.56 26.38 -20.22
#